data_AF-A0A661NQJ0-F1
#
_entry.id   AF-A0A661NQJ0-F1
#
_cell.length_a   1.000
_cell.length_b   1.000
_cell.length_c   1.000
_cell.angle_alpha   90.00
_cell.angle_beta   90.00
_cell.angle_gamma   90.00
#
_symmetry.space_group_name_H-M   'P 1'
#
loop_
_entity.id
_entity.type
_entity.pdbx_description
1 polymer ?
#
loop_
_entity_poly.entity_id
_entity_poly.type
_entity_poly.pdbx_seq_one_letter_code
_entity_poly.pdbx_strand_id
1 'polypeptide(L)'
;MPPAGTGRKIMKNDPPSPGSRFPRRTMLGGTLAAGLVAPRLAGALAASGPMGPAGPLAADLAEPLAAAAERVLPGVVGAGFVDYMNFWLSRPPLDRAADWRPLLKAGAVHLDRLARRRHGQSFASCTPAQQDAILTAFQQGKVTSRRFRGNVFFQRLVMLVIESFLSDPRYGGNRDGVGFAFIGREQHCWWAPRRLEVETDEPRPGGRKGTGR
;
A
#
# COMPACT_ATOMS: atom_id res chain seq x y z
N MET A 1 21.63 -49.32 -19.03
CA MET A 1 22.24 -47.98 -19.03
C MET A 1 21.17 -46.93 -18.77
N PRO A 2 21.15 -46.27 -17.59
CA PRO A 2 20.36 -45.06 -17.37
C PRO A 2 21.23 -43.79 -17.59
N PRO A 3 20.70 -42.69 -18.15
CA PRO A 3 21.45 -41.45 -18.26
C PRO A 3 21.55 -40.71 -16.92
N ALA A 4 22.73 -40.11 -16.73
CA ALA A 4 23.23 -39.49 -15.52
C ALA A 4 22.44 -38.24 -15.07
N GLY A 5 22.28 -38.12 -13.76
CA GLY A 5 21.73 -36.93 -13.11
C GLY A 5 22.75 -35.80 -13.03
N THR A 6 22.34 -34.60 -13.46
CA THR A 6 23.12 -33.38 -13.28
C THR A 6 22.68 -32.69 -11.99
N GLY A 7 23.44 -32.90 -10.92
CA GLY A 7 23.24 -32.23 -9.63
C GLY A 7 23.51 -30.73 -9.74
N ARG A 8 22.47 -29.90 -9.60
CA ARG A 8 22.63 -28.45 -9.47
C ARG A 8 22.99 -28.14 -8.01
N LYS A 9 24.22 -27.72 -7.79
CA LYS A 9 24.76 -27.30 -6.48
C LYS A 9 23.93 -26.12 -5.95
N ILE A 10 23.17 -26.35 -4.88
CA ILE A 10 22.44 -25.29 -4.17
C ILE A 10 23.50 -24.45 -3.44
N MET A 11 23.72 -23.21 -3.88
CA MET A 11 24.51 -22.25 -3.12
C MET A 11 23.71 -21.92 -1.85
N LYS A 12 24.28 -22.26 -0.69
CA LYS A 12 23.82 -21.72 0.60
C LYS A 12 24.10 -20.21 0.56
N ASN A 13 23.03 -19.43 0.44
CA ASN A 13 23.12 -18.00 0.72
C ASN A 13 22.97 -17.86 2.23
N ASP A 14 24.06 -17.50 2.90
CA ASP A 14 24.03 -17.15 4.32
C ASP A 14 23.13 -15.91 4.52
N PRO A 15 22.37 -15.84 5.63
CA PRO A 15 21.50 -14.71 5.90
C PRO A 15 22.33 -13.43 6.13
N PRO A 16 21.89 -12.26 5.65
CA PRO A 16 22.57 -11.00 5.95
C PRO A 16 22.53 -10.71 7.45
N SER A 17 23.68 -10.29 7.99
CA SER A 17 23.86 -9.97 9.41
C SER A 17 22.91 -8.85 9.88
N PRO A 18 22.38 -8.92 11.13
CA PRO A 18 21.43 -7.96 11.64
C PRO A 18 22.17 -6.68 12.08
N GLY A 19 22.13 -5.64 11.26
CA GLY A 19 22.81 -4.40 11.63
C GLY A 19 22.87 -3.31 10.57
N SER A 20 21.74 -2.88 10.01
CA SER A 20 21.68 -1.57 9.36
C SER A 20 20.36 -0.86 9.72
N ARG A 21 20.46 0.00 10.73
CA ARG A 21 19.38 0.92 11.11
C ARG A 21 19.33 2.01 10.03
N PHE A 22 18.30 2.05 9.21
CA PHE A 22 18.09 3.15 8.27
C PHE A 22 17.59 4.41 9.02
N PRO A 23 18.34 5.53 9.04
CA PRO A 23 17.87 6.75 9.66
C PRO A 23 16.86 7.49 8.76
N ARG A 24 15.77 7.97 9.37
CA ARG A 24 14.60 8.65 8.75
C ARG A 24 14.90 10.01 8.07
N ARG A 25 16.13 10.32 7.69
CA ARG A 25 16.52 11.63 7.11
C ARG A 25 17.57 11.48 6.02
N THR A 26 17.23 10.91 4.86
CA THR A 26 17.98 11.17 3.62
C THR A 26 17.11 10.86 2.40
N MET A 27 16.33 11.82 1.94
CA MET A 27 15.94 11.90 0.52
C MET A 27 15.69 13.38 0.18
N LEU A 28 16.77 14.05 -0.25
CA LEU A 28 16.77 15.31 -0.98
C LEU A 28 18.06 15.34 -1.81
N GLY A 29 17.91 15.53 -3.12
CA GLY A 29 18.99 15.69 -4.12
C GLY A 29 19.22 14.42 -4.93
N GLY A 30 19.19 14.41 -6.26
CA GLY A 30 19.01 15.47 -7.24
C GLY A 30 18.95 14.82 -8.63
N THR A 31 18.38 15.53 -9.60
CA THR A 31 18.35 15.16 -11.02
C THR A 31 19.68 15.45 -11.70
N LEU A 32 20.17 14.52 -12.54
CA LEU A 32 20.72 14.75 -13.90
C LEU A 32 21.06 13.40 -14.58
N ALA A 33 20.89 13.38 -15.90
CA ALA A 33 20.77 12.19 -16.76
C ALA A 33 22.10 11.64 -17.32
N ALA A 34 22.15 10.34 -17.66
CA ALA A 34 22.62 9.78 -18.95
C ALA A 34 22.70 8.23 -18.88
N GLY A 35 22.47 7.57 -20.02
CA GLY A 35 22.09 6.17 -20.12
C GLY A 35 23.21 5.12 -20.00
N LEU A 36 22.78 3.89 -19.72
CA LEU A 36 23.39 2.64 -20.16
C LEU A 36 22.34 1.53 -20.10
N VAL A 37 22.22 0.81 -21.22
CA VAL A 37 21.26 -0.29 -21.46
C VAL A 37 21.70 -1.53 -20.66
N ALA A 38 20.80 -2.07 -19.84
CA ALA A 38 20.97 -3.38 -19.21
C ALA A 38 19.82 -4.32 -19.64
N PRO A 39 20.08 -5.63 -19.87
CA PRO A 39 19.11 -6.54 -20.46
C PRO A 39 17.98 -6.85 -19.46
N ARG A 40 16.75 -6.84 -19.96
CA ARG A 40 15.53 -7.18 -19.21
C ARG A 40 15.46 -8.69 -18.95
N LEU A 41 15.65 -9.11 -17.70
CA LEU A 41 15.12 -10.39 -17.23
C LEU A 41 13.62 -10.22 -16.97
N ALA A 42 12.83 -10.64 -17.95
CA ALA A 42 11.38 -10.72 -17.85
C ALA A 42 10.98 -11.88 -16.93
N GLY A 43 10.63 -11.54 -15.68
CA GLY A 43 9.80 -12.38 -14.81
C GLY A 43 8.42 -11.75 -14.74
N ALA A 44 7.43 -12.37 -15.40
CA ALA A 44 6.07 -11.88 -15.48
C ALA A 44 5.34 -12.03 -14.13
N LEU A 45 5.41 -11.00 -13.28
CA LEU A 45 4.24 -10.59 -12.50
C LEU A 45 3.45 -9.70 -13.45
N ALA A 46 2.20 -10.08 -13.74
CA ALA A 46 1.31 -9.28 -14.57
C ALA A 46 1.25 -7.86 -14.01
N ALA A 47 1.98 -6.94 -14.63
CA ALA A 47 1.88 -5.53 -14.36
C ALA A 47 0.46 -5.14 -14.72
N SER A 48 -0.34 -4.83 -13.71
CA SER A 48 -1.61 -4.14 -13.89
C SER A 48 -1.31 -2.90 -14.73
N GLY A 49 -1.70 -2.93 -16.00
CA GLY A 49 -1.55 -1.78 -16.90
C GLY A 49 -2.26 -0.55 -16.32
N PRO A 50 -1.90 0.67 -16.76
CA PRO A 50 -2.56 1.88 -16.31
C PRO A 50 -4.04 1.79 -16.65
N MET A 51 -4.89 1.65 -15.63
CA MET A 51 -6.32 1.48 -15.81
C MET A 51 -6.97 2.85 -16.08
N GLY A 52 -7.19 3.17 -17.36
CA GLY A 52 -8.30 4.01 -17.86
C GLY A 52 -8.37 5.49 -17.44
N PRO A 53 -9.28 6.29 -18.04
CA PRO A 53 -9.39 7.74 -17.84
C PRO A 53 -9.78 8.08 -16.39
N ALA A 54 -9.48 9.32 -15.97
CA ALA A 54 -9.68 9.86 -14.61
C ALA A 54 -10.77 9.13 -13.83
N GLY A 55 -10.35 8.32 -12.85
CA GLY A 55 -11.25 7.48 -12.07
C GLY A 55 -12.33 8.27 -11.32
N PRO A 56 -13.22 7.59 -10.57
CA PRO A 56 -14.37 8.20 -9.91
C PRO A 56 -14.02 9.29 -8.89
N LEU A 57 -12.75 9.41 -8.53
CA LEU A 57 -12.21 10.48 -7.74
C LEU A 57 -11.76 11.58 -8.70
N ALA A 58 -12.64 12.57 -8.89
CA ALA A 58 -12.38 13.71 -9.77
C ALA A 58 -11.04 14.38 -9.41
N ALA A 59 -10.32 14.89 -10.43
CA ALA A 59 -8.95 15.36 -10.27
C ALA A 59 -8.80 16.44 -9.18
N ASP A 60 -9.81 17.30 -9.02
CA ASP A 60 -9.89 18.34 -7.99
C ASP A 60 -10.02 17.79 -6.56
N LEU A 61 -10.53 16.57 -6.40
CA LEU A 61 -10.58 15.88 -5.12
C LEU A 61 -9.32 15.03 -4.89
N ALA A 62 -8.69 14.55 -5.96
CA ALA A 62 -7.53 13.66 -5.90
C ALA A 62 -6.31 14.37 -5.32
N GLU A 63 -6.06 15.59 -5.76
CA GLU A 63 -4.88 16.36 -5.35
C GLU A 63 -4.83 16.62 -3.83
N PRO A 64 -5.85 17.21 -3.17
CA PRO A 64 -5.80 17.46 -1.74
C PRO A 64 -5.80 16.16 -0.91
N LEU A 65 -6.47 15.10 -1.38
CA LEU A 65 -6.46 13.80 -0.69
C LEU A 65 -5.10 13.10 -0.82
N ALA A 66 -4.45 13.16 -1.98
CA ALA A 66 -3.12 12.63 -2.22
C ALA A 66 -2.07 13.38 -1.38
N ALA A 67 -2.13 14.72 -1.37
CA ALA A 67 -1.26 15.52 -0.52
C ALA A 67 -1.46 15.19 0.97
N ALA A 68 -2.71 15.01 1.41
CA ALA A 68 -2.99 14.65 2.80
C ALA A 68 -2.49 13.23 3.13
N ALA A 69 -2.63 12.29 2.19
CA ALA A 69 -2.12 10.93 2.32
C ALA A 69 -0.59 10.89 2.46
N GLU A 70 0.14 11.69 1.68
CA GLU A 70 1.61 11.83 1.80
C GLU A 70 2.06 12.34 3.17
N ARG A 71 1.24 13.17 3.83
CA ARG A 71 1.52 13.61 5.22
C ARG A 71 1.28 12.50 6.24
N VAL A 72 0.34 11.58 5.98
CA VAL A 72 0.03 10.44 6.86
C VAL A 72 1.10 9.36 6.72
N LEU A 73 1.41 8.96 5.49
CA LEU A 73 2.41 7.94 5.17
C LEU A 73 3.22 8.39 3.95
N PRO A 74 4.45 8.89 4.14
CA PRO A 74 5.30 9.32 3.03
C PRO A 74 5.53 8.20 2.00
N GLY A 75 5.33 8.51 0.72
CA GLY A 75 5.47 7.59 -0.41
C GLY A 75 4.21 6.79 -0.75
N VAL A 76 3.10 6.95 -0.01
CA VAL A 76 1.86 6.20 -0.27
C VAL A 76 1.26 6.51 -1.64
N VAL A 77 1.42 7.73 -2.15
CA VAL A 77 0.91 8.10 -3.48
C VAL A 77 1.70 7.35 -4.56
N GLY A 78 3.03 7.28 -4.40
CA GLY A 78 3.88 6.43 -5.25
C GLY A 78 3.53 4.95 -5.15
N ALA A 79 3.11 4.50 -3.97
CA ALA A 79 2.61 3.15 -3.73
C ALA A 79 1.17 2.91 -4.25
N GLY A 80 0.53 3.88 -4.91
CA GLY A 80 -0.76 3.69 -5.59
C GLY A 80 -2.00 4.08 -4.80
N PHE A 81 -1.89 4.95 -3.79
CA PHE A 81 -3.06 5.42 -3.01
C PHE A 81 -4.22 5.91 -3.89
N VAL A 82 -3.95 6.74 -4.90
CA VAL A 82 -5.00 7.31 -5.76
C VAL A 82 -5.68 6.22 -6.60
N ASP A 83 -4.91 5.26 -7.11
CA ASP A 83 -5.43 4.14 -7.90
C ASP A 83 -6.29 3.21 -7.04
N TYR A 84 -5.86 2.94 -5.80
CA TYR A 84 -6.64 2.20 -4.81
C TYR A 84 -8.01 2.84 -4.56
N MET A 85 -8.02 4.16 -4.35
CA MET A 85 -9.26 4.91 -4.14
C MET A 85 -10.18 4.83 -5.37
N ASN A 86 -9.62 5.02 -6.57
CA ASN A 86 -10.38 4.92 -7.81
C ASN A 86 -10.94 3.51 -8.03
N PHE A 87 -10.17 2.47 -7.70
CA PHE A 87 -10.60 1.08 -7.79
C PHE A 87 -11.82 0.80 -6.90
N TRP A 88 -11.74 1.12 -5.61
CA TRP A 88 -12.81 0.79 -4.66
C TRP A 88 -14.03 1.68 -4.83
N LEU A 89 -13.84 2.97 -5.12
CA LEU A 89 -14.98 3.86 -5.38
C LEU A 89 -15.74 3.45 -6.66
N SER A 90 -15.11 2.75 -7.61
CA SER A 90 -15.78 2.26 -8.81
C SER A 90 -16.56 0.95 -8.61
N ARG A 91 -16.53 0.34 -7.41
CA ARG A 91 -17.03 -1.02 -7.18
C ARG A 91 -17.88 -1.15 -5.92
N PRO A 92 -18.84 -2.11 -5.89
CA PRO A 92 -19.55 -2.44 -4.67
C PRO A 92 -18.63 -2.91 -3.54
N PRO A 93 -18.96 -2.58 -2.27
CA PRO A 93 -20.09 -1.76 -1.85
C PRO A 93 -19.82 -0.24 -1.86
N LEU A 94 -18.58 0.20 -2.15
CA LEU A 94 -18.16 1.61 -2.03
C LEU A 94 -18.69 2.52 -3.15
N ASP A 95 -19.03 1.97 -4.31
CA ASP A 95 -19.70 2.70 -5.40
C ASP A 95 -21.00 3.38 -4.96
N ARG A 96 -21.78 2.69 -4.11
CA ARG A 96 -23.08 3.12 -3.58
C ARG A 96 -23.03 3.55 -2.13
N ALA A 97 -21.86 3.54 -1.50
CA ALA A 97 -21.74 3.87 -0.09
C ALA A 97 -22.09 5.35 0.13
N ALA A 98 -23.29 5.58 0.67
CA ALA A 98 -23.88 6.90 0.88
C ALA A 98 -23.01 7.82 1.74
N ASP A 99 -22.16 7.25 2.60
CA ASP A 99 -21.36 8.02 3.55
C ASP A 99 -19.94 8.33 3.05
N TRP A 100 -19.34 7.45 2.23
CA TRP A 100 -17.91 7.52 1.94
C TRP A 100 -17.55 8.60 0.93
N ARG A 101 -18.21 8.60 -0.23
CA ARG A 101 -17.95 9.60 -1.27
C ARG A 101 -18.24 11.02 -0.77
N PRO A 102 -19.38 11.28 -0.09
CA PRO A 102 -19.63 12.62 0.45
C PRO A 102 -18.63 13.02 1.54
N LEU A 103 -18.18 12.09 2.40
CA LEU A 103 -17.19 12.40 3.43
C LEU A 103 -15.84 12.79 2.82
N LEU A 104 -15.34 12.04 1.83
CA LEU A 104 -14.09 12.34 1.14
C LEU A 104 -14.15 13.67 0.39
N LYS A 105 -15.26 13.91 -0.33
CA LYS A 105 -15.50 15.17 -1.02
C LYS A 105 -15.54 16.35 -0.04
N ALA A 106 -16.28 16.22 1.07
CA ALA A 106 -16.36 17.25 2.08
C ALA A 106 -15.00 17.52 2.73
N GLY A 107 -14.22 16.47 3.00
CA GLY A 107 -12.87 16.58 3.54
C GLY A 107 -11.92 17.35 2.63
N ALA A 108 -11.84 16.97 1.35
CA ALA A 108 -11.06 17.66 0.33
C ALA A 108 -11.43 19.16 0.24
N VAL A 109 -12.73 19.47 0.17
CA VAL A 109 -13.22 20.85 0.16
C VAL A 109 -12.82 21.62 1.42
N HIS A 110 -12.92 20.99 2.60
CA HIS A 110 -12.54 21.65 3.84
C HIS A 110 -11.02 21.86 3.97
N LEU A 111 -10.20 20.94 3.45
CA LEU A 111 -8.74 21.06 3.41
C LEU A 111 -8.36 22.29 2.59
N ASP A 112 -8.83 22.36 1.35
CA ASP A 112 -8.56 23.48 0.44
C ASP A 112 -9.11 24.79 0.98
N ARG A 113 -10.32 24.79 1.54
CA ARG A 113 -10.90 26.02 2.08
C ARG A 113 -10.08 26.52 3.26
N LEU A 114 -9.56 25.65 4.13
CA LEU A 114 -8.74 26.07 5.26
C LEU A 114 -7.36 26.54 4.81
N ALA A 115 -6.76 25.86 3.83
CA ALA A 115 -5.49 26.26 3.21
C ALA A 115 -5.58 27.65 2.58
N ARG A 116 -6.60 27.88 1.73
CA ARG A 116 -6.82 29.18 1.08
C ARG A 116 -7.05 30.29 2.11
N ARG A 117 -7.82 30.02 3.16
CA ARG A 117 -8.05 31.00 4.24
C ARG A 117 -6.80 31.35 5.03
N ARG A 118 -5.91 30.38 5.31
CA ARG A 118 -4.73 30.59 6.18
C ARG A 118 -3.47 30.99 5.42
N HIS A 119 -3.35 30.57 4.16
CA HIS A 119 -2.10 30.62 3.40
C HIS A 119 -2.27 31.12 1.96
N GLY A 120 -3.49 31.43 1.50
CA GLY A 120 -3.74 32.00 0.18
C GLY A 120 -3.62 31.03 -1.01
N GLN A 121 -3.36 29.75 -0.77
CA GLN A 121 -3.12 28.74 -1.81
C GLN A 121 -3.93 27.45 -1.56
N SER A 122 -3.99 26.54 -2.54
CA SER A 122 -4.61 25.21 -2.35
C SER A 122 -3.84 24.42 -1.29
N PHE A 123 -4.50 23.42 -0.70
CA PHE A 123 -3.89 22.58 0.31
C PHE A 123 -2.67 21.82 -0.24
N ALA A 124 -2.77 21.30 -1.47
CA ALA A 124 -1.67 20.60 -2.12
C ALA A 124 -0.45 21.50 -2.39
N SER A 125 -0.66 22.80 -2.64
CA SER A 125 0.43 23.78 -2.81
C SER A 125 1.01 24.31 -1.48
N CYS A 126 0.38 24.03 -0.34
CA CYS A 126 0.94 24.41 0.96
C CYS A 126 2.28 23.70 1.25
N THR A 127 3.15 24.36 2.02
CA THR A 127 4.36 23.72 2.53
C THR A 127 4.02 22.52 3.44
N PRO A 128 4.93 21.55 3.63
CA PRO A 128 4.66 20.40 4.50
C PRO A 128 4.20 20.78 5.91
N ALA A 129 4.84 21.80 6.51
CA ALA A 129 4.46 22.28 7.85
C ALA A 129 3.06 22.92 7.89
N GLN A 130 2.67 23.63 6.82
CA GLN A 130 1.32 24.19 6.70
C GLN A 130 0.27 23.09 6.52
N GLN A 131 0.57 22.07 5.71
CA GLN A 131 -0.30 20.91 5.55
C GLN A 131 -0.48 20.17 6.88
N ASP A 132 0.59 19.94 7.64
CA ASP A 132 0.55 19.31 8.96
C ASP A 132 -0.28 20.10 9.97
N ALA A 133 -0.13 21.43 9.98
CA ALA A 133 -0.90 22.30 10.87
C ALA A 133 -2.42 22.27 10.55
N ILE A 134 -2.76 22.14 9.27
CA ILE A 134 -4.15 21.96 8.81
C ILE A 134 -4.67 20.59 9.23
N LEU A 135 -3.94 19.51 8.93
CA LEU A 135 -4.33 18.14 9.29
C LEU A 135 -4.46 17.95 10.80
N THR A 136 -3.59 18.57 11.59
CA THR A 136 -3.67 18.61 13.05
C THR A 136 -4.99 19.24 13.52
N ALA A 137 -5.46 20.31 12.87
CA ALA A 137 -6.75 20.91 13.19
C ALA A 137 -7.93 19.99 12.88
N PHE A 138 -7.85 19.18 11.81
CA PHE A 138 -8.84 18.14 11.53
C PHE A 138 -8.79 17.03 12.58
N GLN A 139 -7.60 16.50 12.89
CA GLN A 139 -7.40 15.47 13.90
C GLN A 139 -7.95 15.88 15.26
N GLN A 140 -7.74 17.13 15.67
CA GLN A 140 -8.25 17.69 16.93
C GLN A 140 -9.74 18.05 16.91
N GLY A 141 -10.45 17.82 15.79
CA GLY A 141 -11.87 18.13 15.67
C GLY A 141 -12.20 19.62 15.62
N LYS A 142 -11.21 20.49 15.35
CA LYS A 142 -11.40 21.95 15.25
C LYS A 142 -12.07 22.38 13.95
N VAL A 143 -12.18 21.48 12.97
CA VAL A 143 -12.85 21.71 11.69
C VAL A 143 -14.17 20.97 11.68
N THR A 144 -15.28 21.70 11.81
CA THR A 144 -16.62 21.11 11.84
C THR A 144 -17.61 21.94 11.03
N SER A 145 -18.63 21.29 10.49
CA SER A 145 -19.83 21.92 9.93
C SER A 145 -21.06 21.06 10.24
N ARG A 146 -22.27 21.52 9.86
CA ARG A 146 -23.55 20.86 10.19
C ARG A 146 -23.57 19.35 9.89
N ARG A 147 -22.89 18.90 8.83
CA ARG A 147 -22.83 17.50 8.39
C ARG A 147 -21.39 16.99 8.23
N PHE A 148 -20.41 17.66 8.86
CA PHE A 148 -19.00 17.30 8.70
C PHE A 148 -18.26 17.40 10.03
N ARG A 149 -17.49 16.36 10.36
CA ARG A 149 -16.61 16.31 11.52
C ARG A 149 -15.20 16.00 11.02
N GLY A 150 -14.29 16.95 11.17
CA GLY A 150 -12.93 16.85 10.63
C GLY A 150 -12.13 15.68 11.21
N ASN A 151 -12.35 15.34 12.47
CA ASN A 151 -11.71 14.20 13.12
C ASN A 151 -12.19 12.86 12.55
N VAL A 152 -13.48 12.73 12.24
CA VAL A 152 -14.04 11.53 11.57
C VAL A 152 -13.45 11.37 10.18
N PHE A 153 -13.38 12.46 9.41
CA PHE A 153 -12.70 12.44 8.11
C PHE A 153 -11.23 12.04 8.23
N PHE A 154 -10.50 12.62 9.18
CA PHE A 154 -9.07 12.36 9.37
C PHE A 154 -8.82 10.88 9.74
N GLN A 155 -9.59 10.33 10.68
CA GLN A 155 -9.51 8.91 11.03
C GLN A 155 -9.77 8.01 9.83
N ARG A 156 -10.77 8.37 9.01
CA ARG A 156 -11.10 7.61 7.79
C ARG A 156 -10.00 7.69 6.73
N LEU A 157 -9.37 8.85 6.56
CA LEU A 157 -8.24 9.04 5.67
C LEU A 157 -7.05 8.15 6.10
N VAL A 158 -6.70 8.15 7.40
CA VAL A 158 -5.61 7.30 7.92
C VAL A 158 -5.89 5.82 7.65
N MET A 159 -7.11 5.36 7.90
CA MET A 159 -7.52 3.99 7.60
C MET A 159 -7.34 3.66 6.11
N LEU A 160 -7.83 4.52 5.20
CA LEU A 160 -7.68 4.34 3.76
C LEU A 160 -6.23 4.34 3.29
N VAL A 161 -5.39 5.18 3.89
CA VAL A 161 -3.94 5.21 3.61
C VAL A 161 -3.31 3.87 3.95
N ILE A 162 -3.56 3.36 5.16
CA ILE A 162 -3.03 2.06 5.61
C ILE A 162 -3.59 0.92 4.75
N GLU A 163 -4.90 0.91 4.49
CA GLU A 163 -5.53 -0.09 3.62
C GLU A 163 -4.91 -0.07 2.22
N SER A 164 -4.74 1.10 1.61
CA SER A 164 -4.11 1.20 0.30
C SER A 164 -2.68 0.68 0.29
N PHE A 165 -1.92 0.92 1.37
CA PHE A 165 -0.51 0.57 1.45
C PHE A 165 -0.28 -0.92 1.71
N LEU A 166 -1.17 -1.58 2.46
CA LEU A 166 -1.03 -2.99 2.87
C LEU A 166 -2.01 -3.93 2.16
N SER A 167 -2.79 -3.43 1.20
CA SER A 167 -3.67 -4.24 0.36
C SER A 167 -2.92 -5.06 -0.69
N ASP A 168 -3.60 -6.04 -1.29
CA ASP A 168 -3.08 -6.73 -2.48
C ASP A 168 -2.85 -5.70 -3.62
N PRO A 169 -1.68 -5.73 -4.30
CA PRO A 169 -1.37 -4.80 -5.39
C PRO A 169 -2.42 -4.77 -6.52
N ARG A 170 -3.19 -5.86 -6.70
CA ARG A 170 -4.27 -5.95 -7.69
C ARG A 170 -5.40 -4.93 -7.48
N TYR A 171 -5.51 -4.35 -6.28
CA TYR A 171 -6.51 -3.34 -5.96
C TYR A 171 -6.03 -1.91 -6.26
N GLY A 172 -4.84 -1.73 -6.84
CA GLY A 172 -4.28 -0.44 -7.25
C GLY A 172 -3.37 0.21 -6.21
N GLY A 173 -3.49 -0.17 -4.93
CA GLY A 173 -2.57 0.20 -3.86
C GLY A 173 -1.34 -0.71 -3.82
N ASN A 174 -0.51 -0.57 -2.78
CA ASN A 174 0.67 -1.40 -2.50
C ASN A 174 1.48 -1.75 -3.76
N ARG A 175 1.71 -0.77 -4.64
CA ARG A 175 2.37 -0.99 -5.93
C ARG A 175 3.73 -1.67 -5.71
N ASP A 176 4.05 -2.64 -6.56
CA ASP A 176 5.27 -3.45 -6.46
C ASP A 176 5.45 -4.21 -5.13
N GLY A 177 4.40 -4.29 -4.30
CA GLY A 177 4.46 -4.94 -3.00
C GLY A 177 5.28 -4.17 -1.96
N VAL A 178 5.51 -2.86 -2.15
CA VAL A 178 6.35 -2.04 -1.25
C VAL A 178 5.89 -2.07 0.21
N GLY A 179 4.58 -2.10 0.46
CA GLY A 179 4.01 -2.23 1.79
C GLY A 179 4.21 -3.61 2.39
N PHE A 180 4.22 -4.66 1.57
CA PHE A 180 4.57 -6.01 2.03
C PHE A 180 6.05 -6.12 2.39
N ALA A 181 6.94 -5.57 1.56
CA ALA A 181 8.36 -5.48 1.87
C ALA A 181 8.60 -4.66 3.15
N PHE A 182 7.88 -3.54 3.32
CA PHE A 182 7.95 -2.70 4.52
C PHE A 182 7.64 -3.46 5.82
N ILE A 183 6.71 -4.43 5.78
CA ILE A 183 6.39 -5.28 6.94
C ILE A 183 7.14 -6.63 6.95
N GLY A 184 8.06 -6.86 6.02
CA GLY A 184 8.84 -8.10 5.92
C GLY A 184 8.04 -9.32 5.48
N ARG A 185 7.02 -9.16 4.61
CA ARG A 185 6.15 -10.24 4.11
C ARG A 185 6.11 -10.32 2.59
N GLU A 186 7.28 -10.39 1.95
CA GLU A 186 7.39 -10.53 0.50
C GLU A 186 6.73 -11.83 0.01
N GLN A 187 5.61 -11.69 -0.70
CA GLN A 187 4.92 -12.70 -1.51
C GLN A 187 4.78 -14.09 -0.90
N HIS A 188 4.11 -14.16 0.24
CA HIS A 188 3.39 -15.36 0.64
C HIS A 188 1.96 -14.94 0.92
N CYS A 189 0.99 -15.57 0.26
CA CYS A 189 -0.39 -15.50 0.73
C CYS A 189 -0.39 -15.71 2.25
N TRP A 190 -1.14 -14.89 2.98
CA TRP A 190 -1.29 -15.06 4.43
C TRP A 190 -1.87 -16.46 4.77
N TRP A 191 -2.52 -17.08 3.77
CA TRP A 191 -2.93 -18.48 3.70
C TRP A 191 -1.98 -19.33 2.79
N ALA A 192 -0.67 -19.27 3.01
CA ALA A 192 0.19 -20.41 2.67
C ALA A 192 0.51 -21.10 3.99
N PRO A 193 -0.23 -22.16 4.38
CA PRO A 193 0.29 -23.06 5.39
C PRO A 193 1.70 -23.44 4.94
N ARG A 194 2.72 -23.15 5.76
CA ARG A 194 4.08 -23.59 5.47
C ARG A 194 4.06 -25.11 5.53
N ARG A 195 3.92 -25.74 4.36
CA ARG A 195 3.61 -27.16 4.16
C ARG A 195 2.21 -27.51 4.64
N LEU A 196 1.27 -27.61 3.71
CA LEU A 196 0.32 -28.71 3.82
C LEU A 196 1.16 -29.95 3.48
N GLU A 197 1.65 -30.65 4.50
CA GLU A 197 1.93 -32.06 4.32
C GLU A 197 0.57 -32.64 3.93
N VAL A 198 0.40 -32.95 2.65
CA VAL A 198 -0.71 -33.79 2.23
C VAL A 198 -0.41 -35.10 2.91
N GLU A 199 -1.09 -35.37 4.02
CA GLU A 199 -1.09 -36.69 4.62
C GLU A 199 -1.79 -37.58 3.59
N THR A 200 -0.99 -38.10 2.66
CA THR A 200 -1.40 -39.20 1.80
C THR A 200 -1.71 -40.33 2.75
N ASP A 201 -2.93 -40.84 2.66
CA ASP A 201 -3.48 -41.96 3.45
C ASP A 201 -2.78 -43.29 3.07
N GLU A 202 -1.45 -43.26 3.04
CA GLU A 202 -0.59 -44.41 2.82
C GLU A 202 -0.41 -45.10 4.17
N PRO A 203 -0.80 -46.38 4.30
CA PRO A 203 -0.69 -47.09 5.55
C PRO A 203 0.77 -47.17 5.97
N ARG A 204 1.07 -46.63 7.17
CA ARG A 204 2.42 -46.59 7.74
C ARG A 204 3.03 -48.01 7.74
N PRO A 205 4.12 -48.26 6.99
CA PRO A 205 4.66 -49.60 6.91
C PRO A 205 5.49 -49.88 8.17
N GLY A 206 5.09 -50.91 8.92
CA GLY A 206 5.94 -51.56 9.92
C GLY A 206 5.58 -51.27 11.37
N GLY A 207 4.61 -52.03 11.89
CA GLY A 207 4.37 -52.17 13.33
C GLY A 207 3.90 -53.58 13.69
N ARG A 208 4.79 -54.58 13.65
CA ARG A 208 4.65 -55.85 14.41
C ARG A 208 5.39 -55.67 15.73
N LYS A 209 5.04 -56.23 16.90
CA LYS A 209 3.98 -57.09 17.45
C LYS A 209 4.07 -56.89 18.98
N GLY A 210 3.00 -57.21 19.73
CA GLY A 210 3.10 -57.38 21.19
C GLY A 210 1.98 -58.25 21.73
N THR A 211 2.21 -59.56 21.79
CA THR A 211 1.37 -60.55 22.49
C THR A 211 1.63 -60.48 24.00
N GLY A 212 0.55 -60.55 24.80
CA GLY A 212 0.56 -60.72 26.25
C GLY A 212 -0.62 -59.95 26.85
N ARG A 213 -1.57 -60.55 27.56
CA ARG A 213 -1.55 -61.76 28.39
C ARG A 213 -2.96 -62.35 28.46
#